data_AF-A0A3M1D8Q4-F1
#
_entry.id   AF-A0A3M1D8Q4-F1
#
_cell.length_a   1.000
_cell.length_b   1.000
_cell.length_c   1.000
_cell.angle_alpha   90.00
_cell.angle_beta   90.00
_cell.angle_gamma   90.00
#
_symmetry.space_group_name_H-M   'P 1'
#
loop_
_entity.id
_entity.type
_entity.pdbx_description
1 polymer ?
#
loop_
_entity_poly.entity_id
_entity_poly.type
_entity_poly.pdbx_seq_one_letter_code
_entity_poly.pdbx_strand_id
1 'polypeptide(L)'
;MNRTSGNILIGLILCALSASFPAAAASMGEFVRMVRLLAPSGRAAGRVEIEAVPDTIAGTVTLTARNLPPAAIPSITRQVKRAGGTISVERSARAVVMRIAMPFDNIQCRVKVSGKKIRIDIGSGRFLMPESPPLDMNGLLPSSVRQKNDLVALQADIAAGRFDRAMTRLKEIEREQGLGGQIACLLQADVEAMRGRMRTASHKAVGCLDRIMLAVSPLRLVAAVKVRSYDGTLMKKSPRVIVREASRAPLDHAWAYYWALYEKARLTIARGEFEKARRKLVALLRYDAQPVLVKRAAEMLKRLLVQRTIAGDDSSGPEELASRVVEALEVLGADWPGCGRAVLAAANAMLRAGLPVLASSTLLWFLKNTPVSDVDPEILMLLAESFAEAKDTFRAEKTLSFLQSTRPPADVMDRANLLRAKLMLAAGKAEKALEFIGMVKSRLFALETAAVELAARKEWNEALLKGLLERVLTAEDSKNSPLKKDLVLQIADAAFAAGQTGLATEAWSWFVTNARSDPRCNMARYRILRAGGPAGECSAGDTEDPWVRAAELFAKPQRPAKVGGAK
;
A
#
# COMPACT_ATOMS: atom_id res chain seq x y z
N MET A 1 13.96 15.26 6.01
CA MET A 1 12.54 15.69 5.98
C MET A 1 11.73 14.71 5.11
N ASN A 2 10.45 14.51 5.43
CA ASN A 2 9.40 13.82 4.64
C ASN A 2 9.43 12.28 4.47
N ARG A 3 9.52 11.51 5.58
CA ARG A 3 9.07 10.08 5.60
C ARG A 3 7.57 9.91 5.91
N THR A 4 6.89 10.98 6.29
CA THR A 4 5.48 10.97 6.72
C THR A 4 4.47 11.02 5.56
N SER A 5 4.82 11.60 4.42
CA SER A 5 3.89 11.83 3.31
C SER A 5 3.49 10.57 2.55
N GLY A 6 4.39 9.58 2.45
CA GLY A 6 4.12 8.31 1.77
C GLY A 6 3.14 7.39 2.53
N ASN A 7 3.19 7.41 3.86
CA ASN A 7 2.29 6.60 4.71
C ASN A 7 0.86 7.16 4.73
N ILE A 8 0.70 8.47 4.55
CA ILE A 8 -0.61 9.13 4.51
C ILE A 8 -1.36 8.79 3.22
N LEU A 9 -0.65 8.73 2.09
CA LEU A 9 -1.25 8.42 0.78
C LEU A 9 -1.68 6.94 0.67
N ILE A 10 -0.86 6.01 1.16
CA ILE A 10 -1.22 4.58 1.26
C ILE A 10 -2.40 4.40 2.22
N GLY A 11 -2.41 5.12 3.35
CA GLY A 11 -3.52 5.13 4.30
C GLY A 11 -4.84 5.64 3.69
N LEU A 12 -4.81 6.71 2.90
CA LEU A 12 -5.99 7.28 2.24
C LEU A 12 -6.54 6.38 1.12
N ILE A 13 -5.68 5.69 0.38
CA ILE A 13 -6.09 4.71 -0.65
C ILE A 13 -6.75 3.47 0.00
N LEU A 14 -6.25 3.03 1.16
CA LEU A 14 -6.89 2.01 1.98
C LEU A 14 -8.23 2.48 2.55
N CYS A 15 -8.34 3.77 2.90
CA CYS A 15 -9.60 4.37 3.35
C CYS A 15 -10.68 4.37 2.26
N ALA A 16 -10.33 4.70 1.03
CA ALA A 16 -11.25 4.73 -0.10
C ALA A 16 -11.76 3.33 -0.51
N LEU A 17 -10.93 2.29 -0.35
CA LEU A 17 -11.31 0.89 -0.67
C LEU A 17 -12.24 0.26 0.40
N SER A 18 -12.31 0.84 1.60
CA SER A 18 -13.10 0.32 2.73
C SER A 18 -14.52 0.90 2.84
N ALA A 19 -14.89 1.87 2.00
CA ALA A 19 -16.10 2.71 2.18
C ALA A 19 -17.42 2.10 1.67
N SER A 20 -17.46 0.80 1.34
CA SER A 20 -18.67 0.17 0.78
C SER A 20 -18.93 -1.20 1.37
N PHE A 21 -19.23 -1.29 2.67
CA PHE A 21 -19.64 -2.55 3.29
C PHE A 21 -20.83 -2.38 4.24
N PRO A 22 -21.75 -3.37 4.27
CA PRO A 22 -23.03 -3.29 4.98
C PRO A 22 -22.85 -3.33 6.51
N ALA A 23 -23.88 -2.83 7.20
CA ALA A 23 -23.97 -2.74 8.65
C ALA A 23 -23.53 -4.05 9.35
N ALA A 24 -22.49 -3.96 10.18
CA ALA A 24 -21.91 -5.10 10.86
C ALA A 24 -22.58 -5.37 12.21
N ALA A 25 -22.65 -6.66 12.56
CA ALA A 25 -23.19 -7.15 13.82
C ALA A 25 -22.26 -6.82 15.01
N ALA A 26 -22.86 -6.48 16.14
CA ALA A 26 -22.19 -6.30 17.43
C ALA A 26 -21.50 -7.61 17.91
N SER A 27 -20.52 -7.53 18.82
CA SER A 27 -19.93 -8.71 19.47
C SER A 27 -20.95 -9.51 20.30
N MET A 28 -21.15 -10.78 19.94
CA MET A 28 -22.14 -11.69 20.55
C MET A 28 -21.42 -12.86 21.26
N GLY A 29 -20.98 -12.63 22.50
CA GLY A 29 -20.29 -13.64 23.30
C GLY A 29 -19.22 -13.10 24.25
N GLU A 30 -18.53 -14.01 24.93
CA GLU A 30 -17.33 -13.70 25.71
C GLU A 30 -16.12 -13.56 24.78
N PHE A 31 -15.19 -12.69 25.17
CA PHE A 31 -13.91 -12.55 24.50
C PHE A 31 -12.88 -13.50 25.11
N VAL A 32 -12.00 -14.06 24.28
CA VAL A 32 -10.85 -14.85 24.74
C VAL A 32 -9.77 -13.93 25.30
N ARG A 33 -9.54 -12.80 24.62
CA ARG A 33 -8.64 -11.71 25.03
C ARG A 33 -9.36 -10.39 24.73
N MET A 34 -9.27 -9.39 25.60
CA MET A 34 -10.00 -8.14 25.44
C MET A 34 -9.23 -6.95 25.99
N VAL A 35 -9.38 -5.81 25.32
CA VAL A 35 -9.03 -4.48 25.80
C VAL A 35 -10.31 -3.68 25.95
N ARG A 36 -10.49 -3.08 27.12
CA ARG A 36 -11.61 -2.19 27.41
C ARG A 36 -11.15 -0.74 27.31
N LEU A 37 -11.77 -0.01 26.40
CA LEU A 37 -11.59 1.44 26.26
C LEU A 37 -12.75 2.17 26.93
N LEU A 38 -12.42 3.19 27.72
CA LEU A 38 -13.38 4.02 28.44
C LEU A 38 -13.28 5.48 27.98
N ALA A 39 -14.40 6.07 27.58
CA ALA A 39 -14.48 7.48 27.21
C ALA A 39 -15.65 8.18 27.91
N PRO A 40 -15.56 9.49 28.18
CA PRO A 40 -16.72 10.26 28.61
C PRO A 40 -17.76 10.35 27.47
N SER A 41 -19.05 10.18 27.79
CA SER A 41 -20.16 10.45 26.85
C SER A 41 -20.58 11.92 26.83
N GLY A 42 -20.07 12.75 27.76
CA GLY A 42 -20.37 14.17 27.84
C GLY A 42 -21.79 14.49 28.33
N ARG A 43 -22.11 15.79 28.45
CA ARG A 43 -23.45 16.32 28.78
C ARG A 43 -24.16 16.95 27.56
N ALA A 44 -23.65 16.76 26.35
CA ALA A 44 -24.09 17.51 25.17
C ALA A 44 -25.53 17.15 24.75
N ALA A 45 -26.23 18.12 24.16
CA ALA A 45 -27.66 18.16 23.83
C ALA A 45 -28.19 17.09 22.83
N GLY A 46 -27.43 16.03 22.57
CA GLY A 46 -27.81 14.91 21.70
C GLY A 46 -27.25 13.59 22.21
N ARG A 47 -27.99 12.50 22.00
CA ARG A 47 -27.56 11.15 22.38
C ARG A 47 -26.30 10.79 21.58
N VAL A 48 -25.23 10.37 22.25
CA VAL A 48 -24.02 9.86 21.57
C VAL A 48 -24.39 8.57 20.84
N GLU A 49 -24.21 8.57 19.53
CA GLU A 49 -24.43 7.40 18.68
C GLU A 49 -23.08 6.89 18.20
N ILE A 50 -22.83 5.60 18.41
CA ILE A 50 -21.58 4.95 17.97
C ILE A 50 -21.95 3.66 17.27
N GLU A 51 -21.55 3.57 16.01
CA GLU A 51 -21.55 2.35 15.23
C GLU A 51 -20.15 1.75 15.25
N ALA A 52 -20.04 0.44 15.43
CA ALA A 52 -18.78 -0.27 15.45
C ALA A 52 -18.79 -1.40 14.43
N VAL A 53 -17.85 -1.35 13.50
CA VAL A 53 -17.69 -2.30 12.40
C VAL A 53 -16.34 -3.01 12.57
N PRO A 54 -16.32 -4.25 13.10
CA PRO A 54 -15.10 -5.05 13.16
C PRO A 54 -14.76 -5.63 11.78
N ASP A 55 -13.47 -5.59 11.41
CA ASP A 55 -12.89 -6.30 10.28
C ASP A 55 -11.90 -7.34 10.81
N THR A 56 -12.36 -8.58 10.87
CA THR A 56 -11.61 -9.75 11.32
C THR A 56 -10.39 -10.04 10.44
N ILE A 57 -10.46 -9.69 9.14
CA ILE A 57 -9.36 -9.94 8.20
C ILE A 57 -8.31 -8.87 8.36
N ALA A 58 -8.68 -7.60 8.48
CA ALA A 58 -7.71 -6.52 8.67
C ALA A 58 -7.20 -6.42 10.13
N GLY A 59 -7.83 -7.10 11.09
CA GLY A 59 -7.52 -6.94 12.51
C GLY A 59 -7.87 -5.54 13.02
N THR A 60 -8.89 -4.91 12.42
CA THR A 60 -9.28 -3.53 12.73
C THR A 60 -10.73 -3.41 13.19
N VAL A 61 -11.05 -2.32 13.87
CA VAL A 61 -12.41 -1.92 14.21
C VAL A 61 -12.58 -0.48 13.75
N THR A 62 -13.58 -0.24 12.91
CA THR A 62 -14.00 1.11 12.53
C THR A 62 -15.12 1.54 13.47
N LEU A 63 -14.91 2.65 14.19
CA LEU A 63 -15.91 3.28 15.03
C LEU A 63 -16.38 4.57 14.35
N THR A 64 -17.66 4.64 14.02
CA THR A 64 -18.30 5.85 13.49
C THR A 64 -19.14 6.46 14.59
N ALA A 65 -18.73 7.62 15.10
CA ALA A 65 -19.35 8.27 16.25
C ALA A 65 -19.95 9.64 15.88
N ARG A 66 -21.22 9.87 16.24
CA ARG A 66 -21.89 11.18 16.15
C ARG A 66 -22.03 11.79 17.55
N ASN A 67 -21.91 13.11 17.64
CA ASN A 67 -21.97 13.86 18.90
C ASN A 67 -20.94 13.40 19.95
N LEU A 68 -19.80 12.87 19.51
CA LEU A 68 -18.75 12.38 20.40
C LEU A 68 -18.06 13.57 21.10
N PRO A 69 -17.93 13.58 22.44
CA PRO A 69 -17.27 14.69 23.13
C PRO A 69 -15.81 14.84 22.70
N PRO A 70 -15.29 16.09 22.56
CA PRO A 70 -13.90 16.32 22.19
C PRO A 70 -12.88 15.61 23.09
N ALA A 71 -13.19 15.49 24.39
CA ALA A 71 -12.35 14.79 25.37
C ALA A 71 -12.31 13.27 25.22
N ALA A 72 -13.27 12.66 24.49
CA ALA A 72 -13.31 11.22 24.29
C ALA A 72 -12.23 10.73 23.33
N ILE A 73 -11.91 11.51 22.29
CA ILE A 73 -10.94 11.11 21.25
C ILE A 73 -9.53 10.93 21.85
N PRO A 74 -8.94 11.91 22.58
CA PRO A 74 -7.63 11.72 23.20
C PRO A 74 -7.61 10.58 24.22
N SER A 75 -8.71 10.35 24.94
CA SER A 75 -8.84 9.26 25.91
C SER A 75 -8.77 7.89 25.23
N ILE A 76 -9.55 7.70 24.15
CA ILE A 76 -9.57 6.46 23.35
C ILE A 76 -8.19 6.24 22.74
N THR A 77 -7.61 7.26 22.09
CA THR A 77 -6.29 7.17 21.46
C THR A 77 -5.21 6.74 22.43
N ARG A 78 -5.19 7.32 23.64
CA ARG A 78 -4.21 6.96 24.68
C ARG A 78 -4.36 5.50 25.12
N GLN A 79 -5.58 5.03 25.32
CA GLN A 79 -5.85 3.65 25.75
C GLN A 79 -5.51 2.62 24.67
N VAL A 80 -5.79 2.92 23.40
CA VAL A 80 -5.41 2.05 22.27
C VAL A 80 -3.89 1.90 22.20
N LYS A 81 -3.15 3.01 22.26
CA LYS A 81 -1.67 2.97 22.23
C LYS A 81 -1.09 2.21 23.41
N ARG A 82 -1.63 2.39 24.62
CA ARG A 82 -1.21 1.64 25.82
C ARG A 82 -1.46 0.14 25.71
N ALA A 83 -2.49 -0.25 24.96
CA ALA A 83 -2.80 -1.65 24.70
C ALA A 83 -2.03 -2.24 23.51
N GLY A 84 -1.04 -1.52 22.97
CA GLY A 84 -0.22 -1.96 21.83
C GLY A 84 -0.91 -1.85 20.48
N GLY A 85 -2.05 -1.16 20.39
CA GLY A 85 -2.78 -0.93 19.14
C GLY A 85 -2.42 0.40 18.46
N THR A 86 -2.87 0.55 17.22
CA THR A 86 -2.77 1.81 16.46
C THR A 86 -4.16 2.37 16.18
N ILE A 87 -4.24 3.69 15.96
CA ILE A 87 -5.50 4.37 15.68
C ILE A 87 -5.30 5.50 14.68
N SER A 88 -6.15 5.55 13.67
CA SER A 88 -6.32 6.74 12.82
C SER A 88 -7.68 7.39 13.11
N VAL A 89 -7.72 8.73 13.03
CA VAL A 89 -8.92 9.51 13.33
C VAL A 89 -9.18 10.48 12.19
N GLU A 90 -10.36 10.37 11.60
CA GLU A 90 -10.87 11.28 10.58
C GLU A 90 -12.06 12.04 11.16
N ARG A 91 -12.03 13.37 11.06
CA ARG A 91 -13.12 14.24 11.54
C ARG A 91 -13.87 14.81 10.33
N SER A 92 -15.17 14.56 10.29
CA SER A 92 -16.10 15.22 9.36
C SER A 92 -17.01 16.17 10.12
N ALA A 93 -17.72 17.05 9.40
CA ALA A 93 -18.68 17.99 10.00
C ALA A 93 -19.81 17.30 10.78
N ARG A 94 -20.09 16.01 10.52
CA ARG A 94 -21.24 15.27 11.08
C ARG A 94 -20.86 14.05 11.93
N ALA A 95 -19.63 13.55 11.82
CA ALA A 95 -19.19 12.35 12.51
C ALA A 95 -17.66 12.31 12.68
N VAL A 96 -17.22 11.57 13.69
CA VAL A 96 -15.82 11.19 13.90
C VAL A 96 -15.68 9.72 13.54
N VAL A 97 -14.79 9.41 12.62
CA VAL A 97 -14.45 8.04 12.23
C VAL A 97 -13.10 7.69 12.85
N MET A 98 -13.06 6.66 13.68
CA MET A 98 -11.84 6.16 14.32
C MET A 98 -11.59 4.74 13.85
N ARG A 99 -10.43 4.47 13.24
CA ARG A 99 -10.04 3.11 12.84
C ARG A 99 -8.99 2.62 13.80
N ILE A 100 -9.31 1.57 14.53
CA ILE A 100 -8.48 1.02 15.61
C ILE A 100 -7.94 -0.33 15.14
N ALA A 101 -6.62 -0.48 15.04
CA ALA A 101 -5.98 -1.78 14.80
C ALA A 101 -5.50 -2.36 16.13
N MET A 102 -5.82 -3.62 16.39
CA MET A 102 -5.38 -4.34 17.59
C MET A 102 -4.78 -5.69 17.17
N PRO A 103 -3.79 -6.22 17.90
CA PRO A 103 -3.16 -7.52 17.60
C PRO A 103 -4.06 -8.70 18.03
N PHE A 104 -5.30 -8.76 17.53
CA PHE A 104 -6.27 -9.82 17.79
C PHE A 104 -6.66 -10.53 16.50
N ASP A 105 -6.61 -11.86 16.51
CA ASP A 105 -6.88 -12.71 15.34
C ASP A 105 -8.34 -12.68 14.91
N ASN A 106 -9.28 -12.85 15.86
CA ASN A 106 -10.72 -12.77 15.63
C ASN A 106 -11.29 -11.45 16.19
N ILE A 107 -10.87 -10.30 15.65
CA ILE A 107 -11.27 -9.02 16.26
C ILE A 107 -12.80 -8.84 16.22
N GLN A 108 -13.35 -8.53 17.39
CA GLN A 108 -14.75 -8.20 17.60
C GLN A 108 -14.84 -6.97 18.51
N CYS A 109 -15.95 -6.24 18.40
CA CYS A 109 -16.16 -5.03 19.16
C CYS A 109 -17.55 -5.00 19.79
N ARG A 110 -17.63 -4.56 21.05
CA ARG A 110 -18.88 -4.24 21.74
C ARG A 110 -18.83 -2.79 22.20
N VAL A 111 -19.85 -2.03 21.87
CA VAL A 111 -20.03 -0.67 22.40
C VAL A 111 -21.22 -0.65 23.34
N LYS A 112 -21.04 -0.08 24.52
CA LYS A 112 -22.11 0.23 25.47
C LYS A 112 -22.01 1.70 25.86
N VAL A 113 -23.03 2.47 25.52
CA VAL A 113 -23.17 3.87 25.93
C VAL A 113 -24.08 3.91 27.17
N SER A 114 -23.56 4.39 28.31
CA SER A 114 -24.30 4.46 29.57
C SER A 114 -24.09 5.82 30.22
N GLY A 115 -25.14 6.67 30.20
CA GLY A 115 -25.23 7.94 30.92
C GLY A 115 -24.02 8.86 30.77
N LYS A 116 -23.00 8.66 31.60
CA LYS A 116 -21.77 9.46 31.69
C LYS A 116 -20.54 8.82 31.00
N LYS A 117 -20.62 7.56 30.55
CA LYS A 117 -19.48 6.79 30.01
C LYS A 117 -19.83 6.00 28.75
N ILE A 118 -18.88 5.97 27.83
CA ILE A 118 -18.81 5.09 26.66
C ILE A 118 -17.83 3.97 27.01
N ARG A 119 -18.29 2.72 26.92
CA ARG A 119 -17.45 1.53 27.07
C ARG A 119 -17.33 0.83 25.73
N ILE A 120 -16.10 0.68 25.24
CA ILE A 120 -15.80 -0.02 23.99
C ILE A 120 -14.91 -1.21 24.36
N ASP A 121 -15.46 -2.41 24.29
CA ASP A 121 -14.73 -3.65 24.51
C ASP A 121 -14.28 -4.19 23.14
N ILE A 122 -12.97 -4.20 22.88
CA ILE A 122 -12.37 -4.76 21.64
C ILE A 122 -11.59 -6.00 22.02
N GLY A 123 -11.81 -7.12 21.34
CA GLY A 123 -11.15 -8.35 21.73
C GLY A 123 -11.19 -9.44 20.68
N SER A 124 -10.48 -10.53 20.96
CA SER A 124 -10.58 -11.77 20.20
C SER A 124 -11.88 -12.48 20.56
N GLY A 125 -12.82 -12.52 19.64
CA GLY A 125 -14.09 -13.22 19.81
C GLY A 125 -13.90 -14.72 19.98
N ARG A 126 -14.77 -15.34 20.79
CA ARG A 126 -14.82 -16.80 20.94
C ARG A 126 -15.48 -17.51 19.76
N PHE A 127 -16.34 -16.82 19.03
CA PHE A 127 -17.14 -17.35 17.92
C PHE A 127 -16.85 -16.58 16.63
N LEU A 128 -17.02 -17.21 15.47
CA LEU A 128 -16.90 -16.53 14.18
C LEU A 128 -18.31 -16.29 13.64
N MET A 129 -18.66 -15.02 13.45
CA MET A 129 -19.96 -14.63 12.92
C MET A 129 -20.06 -15.01 11.43
N PRO A 130 -21.27 -15.34 10.92
CA PRO A 130 -21.47 -15.41 9.48
C PRO A 130 -21.12 -14.07 8.83
N GLU A 131 -20.67 -14.10 7.57
CA GLU A 131 -20.40 -12.87 6.81
C GLU A 131 -21.72 -12.13 6.54
N SER A 132 -21.69 -10.80 6.62
CA SER A 132 -22.78 -9.92 6.18
C SER A 132 -22.36 -9.23 4.88
N PRO A 133 -23.15 -9.32 3.79
CA PRO A 133 -24.41 -10.04 3.69
C PRO A 133 -24.22 -11.56 3.68
N PRO A 134 -25.25 -12.35 4.05
CA PRO A 134 -25.21 -13.80 3.91
C PRO A 134 -24.87 -14.20 2.48
N LEU A 135 -24.51 -15.48 2.32
CA LEU A 135 -24.12 -16.04 1.04
C LEU A 135 -25.14 -15.77 -0.05
N ASP A 136 -24.62 -15.48 -1.25
CA ASP A 136 -25.47 -15.27 -2.42
C ASP A 136 -26.01 -16.60 -2.95
N MET A 137 -27.10 -17.08 -2.35
CA MET A 137 -27.79 -18.30 -2.71
C MET A 137 -28.21 -18.33 -4.18
N ASN A 138 -28.43 -17.18 -4.81
CA ASN A 138 -28.79 -17.11 -6.23
C ASN A 138 -27.68 -17.65 -7.13
N GLY A 139 -26.43 -17.26 -6.84
CA GLY A 139 -25.24 -17.70 -7.56
C GLY A 139 -24.62 -19.02 -7.08
N LEU A 140 -25.07 -19.54 -5.92
CA LEU A 140 -24.47 -20.74 -5.30
C LEU A 140 -25.33 -22.01 -5.42
N LEU A 141 -26.65 -21.88 -5.35
CA LEU A 141 -27.53 -23.05 -5.34
C LEU A 141 -27.75 -23.57 -6.77
N PRO A 142 -27.56 -24.88 -7.04
CA PRO A 142 -27.84 -25.46 -8.34
C PRO A 142 -29.34 -25.45 -8.63
N SER A 143 -29.70 -25.49 -9.91
CA SER A 143 -31.11 -25.55 -10.36
C SER A 143 -31.85 -26.79 -9.87
N SER A 144 -31.13 -27.85 -9.47
CA SER A 144 -31.69 -29.08 -8.89
C SER A 144 -32.30 -28.88 -7.49
N VAL A 145 -32.06 -27.75 -6.82
CA VAL A 145 -32.73 -27.43 -5.55
C VAL A 145 -34.13 -26.89 -5.84
N ARG A 146 -35.16 -27.72 -5.61
CA ARG A 146 -36.57 -27.37 -5.86
C ARG A 146 -36.99 -26.05 -5.20
N GLN A 147 -36.57 -25.82 -3.95
CA GLN A 147 -36.89 -24.61 -3.19
C GLN A 147 -35.91 -23.45 -3.42
N LYS A 148 -35.10 -23.47 -4.50
CA LYS A 148 -34.09 -22.44 -4.78
C LYS A 148 -34.68 -21.03 -4.75
N ASN A 149 -35.81 -20.82 -5.43
CA ASN A 149 -36.43 -19.49 -5.52
C ASN A 149 -36.91 -18.99 -4.15
N ASP A 150 -37.47 -19.87 -3.32
CA ASP A 150 -37.91 -19.52 -1.97
C ASP A 150 -36.73 -19.19 -1.06
N LEU A 151 -35.65 -19.98 -1.14
CA LEU A 151 -34.40 -19.71 -0.43
C LEU A 151 -33.79 -18.38 -0.87
N VAL A 152 -33.71 -18.11 -2.17
CA VAL A 152 -33.20 -16.83 -2.73
C VAL A 152 -34.04 -15.65 -2.24
N ALA A 153 -35.38 -15.76 -2.24
CA ALA A 153 -36.26 -14.70 -1.75
C ALA A 153 -36.01 -14.34 -0.27
N LEU A 154 -35.58 -15.31 0.54
CA LEU A 154 -35.27 -15.08 1.97
C LEU A 154 -34.02 -14.25 2.20
N GLN A 155 -33.13 -14.13 1.21
CA GLN A 155 -31.93 -13.28 1.34
C GLN A 155 -32.30 -11.82 1.55
N ALA A 156 -33.34 -11.34 0.88
CA ALA A 156 -33.82 -9.98 1.03
C ALA A 156 -34.37 -9.73 2.45
N ASP A 157 -35.06 -10.72 3.03
CA ASP A 157 -35.56 -10.63 4.41
C ASP A 157 -34.42 -10.63 5.43
N ILE A 158 -33.40 -11.49 5.25
CA ILE A 158 -32.24 -11.53 6.13
C ILE A 158 -31.41 -10.24 6.02
N ALA A 159 -31.19 -9.75 4.80
CA ALA A 159 -30.46 -8.50 4.55
C ALA A 159 -31.20 -7.27 5.12
N ALA A 160 -32.53 -7.27 5.10
CA ALA A 160 -33.36 -6.23 5.70
C ALA A 160 -33.53 -6.37 7.23
N GLY A 161 -32.88 -7.33 7.87
CA GLY A 161 -32.99 -7.57 9.32
C GLY A 161 -34.35 -8.13 9.77
N ARG A 162 -35.19 -8.60 8.84
CA ARG A 162 -36.51 -9.20 9.11
C ARG A 162 -36.37 -10.66 9.56
N PHE A 163 -35.60 -10.87 10.63
CA PHE A 163 -35.18 -12.21 11.07
C PHE A 163 -36.34 -13.12 11.48
N ASP A 164 -37.39 -12.60 12.12
CA ASP A 164 -38.52 -13.44 12.53
C ASP A 164 -39.31 -13.94 11.33
N ARG A 165 -39.55 -13.09 10.32
CA ARG A 165 -40.19 -13.49 9.06
C ARG A 165 -39.35 -14.54 8.32
N ALA A 166 -38.03 -14.30 8.24
CA ALA A 166 -37.10 -15.25 7.63
C ALA A 166 -37.12 -16.61 8.35
N MET A 167 -37.12 -16.61 9.69
CA MET A 167 -37.16 -17.84 10.50
C MET A 167 -38.44 -18.64 10.32
N THR A 168 -39.61 -17.99 10.23
CA THR A 168 -40.88 -18.70 9.97
C THR A 168 -40.83 -19.42 8.63
N ARG A 169 -40.45 -18.70 7.56
CA ARG A 169 -40.35 -19.28 6.22
C ARG A 169 -39.28 -20.37 6.11
N LEU A 170 -38.13 -20.20 6.77
CA LEU A 170 -37.10 -21.24 6.83
C LEU A 170 -37.57 -22.52 7.54
N LYS A 171 -38.47 -22.42 8.55
CA LYS A 171 -39.07 -23.60 9.19
C LYS A 171 -40.08 -24.30 8.30
N GLU A 172 -40.81 -23.56 7.48
CA GLU A 172 -41.73 -24.12 6.48
C GLU A 172 -40.94 -24.94 5.45
N ILE A 173 -39.88 -24.36 4.88
CA ILE A 173 -39.01 -25.05 3.92
C ILE A 173 -38.31 -26.26 4.55
N GLU A 174 -37.87 -26.18 5.81
CA GLU A 174 -37.24 -27.31 6.52
C GLU A 174 -38.14 -28.55 6.58
N ARG A 175 -39.47 -28.38 6.63
CA ARG A 175 -40.44 -29.49 6.72
C ARG A 175 -40.55 -30.32 5.45
N GLU A 176 -40.20 -29.76 4.29
CA GLU A 176 -40.35 -30.43 2.99
C GLU A 176 -39.33 -31.57 2.76
N GLN A 177 -38.38 -31.76 3.69
CA GLN A 177 -37.29 -32.74 3.63
C GLN A 177 -36.37 -32.55 2.39
N GLY A 178 -35.27 -33.31 2.31
CA GLY A 178 -34.30 -33.20 1.21
C GLY A 178 -33.32 -32.02 1.31
N LEU A 179 -32.59 -31.75 0.21
CA LEU A 179 -31.46 -30.81 0.19
C LEU A 179 -31.88 -29.36 0.52
N GLY A 180 -33.04 -28.91 0.02
CA GLY A 180 -33.60 -27.59 0.33
C GLY A 180 -33.91 -27.42 1.83
N GLY A 181 -34.51 -28.44 2.46
CA GLY A 181 -34.77 -28.44 3.90
C GLY A 181 -33.48 -28.45 4.75
N GLN A 182 -32.45 -29.18 4.31
CA GLN A 182 -31.13 -29.17 4.96
C GLN A 182 -30.46 -27.79 4.88
N ILE A 183 -30.51 -27.13 3.71
CA ILE A 183 -30.01 -25.76 3.54
C ILE A 183 -30.78 -24.80 4.44
N ALA A 184 -32.12 -24.91 4.48
CA ALA A 184 -32.96 -24.08 5.34
C ALA A 184 -32.59 -24.24 6.82
N CYS A 185 -32.34 -25.47 7.27
CA CYS A 185 -31.89 -25.76 8.64
C CYS A 185 -30.53 -25.10 8.96
N LEU A 186 -29.57 -25.11 8.03
CA LEU A 186 -28.27 -24.43 8.20
C LEU A 186 -28.42 -22.90 8.20
N LEU A 187 -29.30 -22.34 7.36
CA LEU A 187 -29.57 -20.90 7.34
C LEU A 187 -30.26 -20.42 8.61
N GLN A 188 -31.09 -21.25 9.25
CA GLN A 188 -31.64 -20.90 10.57
C GLN A 188 -30.53 -20.70 11.61
N ALA A 189 -29.45 -21.49 11.57
CA ALA A 189 -28.30 -21.29 12.45
C ALA A 189 -27.61 -19.94 12.15
N ASP A 190 -27.47 -19.57 10.87
CA ASP A 190 -26.92 -18.27 10.48
C ASP A 190 -27.79 -17.11 10.97
N VAL A 191 -29.12 -17.22 10.84
CA VAL A 191 -30.04 -16.20 11.32
C VAL A 191 -29.97 -16.06 12.84
N GLU A 192 -29.93 -17.16 13.60
CA GLU A 192 -29.73 -17.07 15.06
C GLU A 192 -28.36 -16.47 15.41
N ALA A 193 -27.31 -16.78 14.64
CA ALA A 193 -26.00 -16.17 14.82
C ALA A 193 -26.03 -14.66 14.50
N MET A 194 -26.75 -14.22 13.46
CA MET A 194 -26.94 -12.80 13.11
C MET A 194 -27.78 -12.05 14.15
N ARG A 195 -28.75 -12.71 14.80
CA ARG A 195 -29.44 -12.23 16.01
C ARG A 195 -28.55 -12.26 17.26
N GLY A 196 -27.37 -12.87 17.14
CA GLY A 196 -26.36 -13.03 18.16
C GLY A 196 -26.67 -14.01 19.27
N ARG A 197 -27.53 -14.96 18.99
CA ARG A 197 -27.81 -16.11 19.85
C ARG A 197 -26.85 -17.25 19.49
N MET A 198 -25.55 -17.05 19.73
CA MET A 198 -24.51 -17.99 19.28
C MET A 198 -24.64 -19.40 19.83
N ARG A 199 -25.09 -19.56 21.10
CA ARG A 199 -25.36 -20.88 21.68
C ARG A 199 -26.49 -21.59 20.95
N THR A 200 -27.58 -20.88 20.65
CA THR A 200 -28.71 -21.40 19.88
C THR A 200 -28.31 -21.74 18.45
N ALA A 201 -27.51 -20.88 17.80
CA ALA A 201 -26.95 -21.14 16.48
C ALA A 201 -26.09 -22.40 16.46
N SER A 202 -25.24 -22.59 17.47
CA SER A 202 -24.42 -23.80 17.64
C SER A 202 -25.28 -25.05 17.81
N HIS A 203 -26.25 -25.05 18.74
CA HIS A 203 -27.15 -26.19 18.94
C HIS A 203 -27.94 -26.53 17.67
N LYS A 204 -28.42 -25.52 16.94
CA LYS A 204 -29.09 -25.73 15.64
C LYS A 204 -28.15 -26.32 14.59
N ALA A 205 -26.93 -25.81 14.48
CA ALA A 205 -25.95 -26.32 13.53
C ALA A 205 -25.55 -27.78 13.85
N VAL A 206 -25.42 -28.13 15.14
CA VAL A 206 -25.17 -29.52 15.58
C VAL A 206 -26.35 -30.42 15.23
N GLY A 207 -27.58 -30.04 15.62
CA GLY A 207 -28.77 -30.83 15.29
C GLY A 207 -29.05 -30.93 13.78
N CYS A 208 -28.54 -29.99 12.98
CA CYS A 208 -28.55 -30.08 11.52
C CYS A 208 -27.47 -31.07 11.02
N LEU A 209 -26.25 -30.97 11.54
CA LEU A 209 -25.15 -31.88 11.21
C LEU A 209 -25.53 -33.33 11.49
N ASP A 210 -26.13 -33.62 12.65
CA ASP A 210 -26.55 -34.99 13.01
C ASP A 210 -27.55 -35.55 11.97
N ARG A 211 -28.54 -34.74 11.57
CA ARG A 211 -29.51 -35.09 10.53
C ARG A 211 -28.86 -35.29 9.14
N ILE A 212 -27.91 -34.43 8.78
CA ILE A 212 -27.17 -34.49 7.50
C ILE A 212 -26.19 -35.68 7.48
N MET A 213 -25.61 -36.04 8.62
CA MET A 213 -24.74 -37.21 8.77
C MET A 213 -25.51 -38.50 8.53
N LEU A 214 -26.76 -38.60 8.98
CA LEU A 214 -27.61 -39.76 8.68
C LEU A 214 -28.00 -39.86 7.19
N ALA A 215 -28.06 -38.74 6.47
CA ALA A 215 -28.61 -38.66 5.11
C ALA A 215 -27.59 -38.71 3.95
N VAL A 216 -26.30 -38.98 4.21
CA VAL A 216 -25.24 -39.00 3.17
C VAL A 216 -25.24 -37.77 2.25
N SER A 217 -25.36 -36.58 2.86
CA SER A 217 -25.52 -35.33 2.10
C SER A 217 -24.18 -34.60 1.84
N PRO A 218 -24.05 -33.89 0.69
CA PRO A 218 -22.89 -33.05 0.39
C PRO A 218 -22.71 -31.89 1.39
N LEU A 219 -23.74 -31.56 2.18
CA LEU A 219 -23.71 -30.50 3.17
C LEU A 219 -23.02 -30.89 4.48
N ARG A 220 -22.59 -32.15 4.65
CA ARG A 220 -21.86 -32.60 5.86
C ARG A 220 -20.70 -31.67 6.19
N LEU A 221 -19.92 -31.31 5.17
CA LEU A 221 -18.76 -30.46 5.36
C LEU A 221 -19.14 -29.00 5.68
N VAL A 222 -20.19 -28.48 5.05
CA VAL A 222 -20.77 -27.15 5.31
C VAL A 222 -21.22 -27.07 6.77
N ALA A 223 -22.02 -28.04 7.21
CA ALA A 223 -22.54 -28.14 8.57
C ALA A 223 -21.41 -28.25 9.61
N ALA A 224 -20.43 -29.14 9.39
CA ALA A 224 -19.30 -29.31 10.29
C ALA A 224 -18.45 -28.04 10.45
N VAL A 225 -18.33 -27.24 9.39
CA VAL A 225 -17.64 -25.95 9.44
C VAL A 225 -18.46 -24.91 10.20
N LYS A 226 -19.78 -24.83 9.99
CA LYS A 226 -20.69 -23.94 10.74
C LYS A 226 -20.71 -24.24 12.23
N VAL A 227 -20.78 -25.51 12.63
CA VAL A 227 -20.72 -25.90 14.05
C VAL A 227 -19.52 -25.26 14.74
N ARG A 228 -18.35 -25.27 14.11
CA ARG A 228 -17.11 -24.73 14.71
C ARG A 228 -17.04 -23.21 14.72
N SER A 229 -17.67 -22.57 13.75
CA SER A 229 -17.85 -21.12 13.78
C SER A 229 -18.66 -20.72 15.02
N TYR A 230 -19.61 -21.55 15.47
CA TYR A 230 -20.59 -21.20 16.50
C TYR A 230 -20.39 -21.86 17.87
N ASP A 231 -19.67 -22.97 17.98
CA ASP A 231 -19.48 -23.74 19.23
C ASP A 231 -18.40 -23.17 20.17
N GLY A 232 -17.70 -22.12 19.73
CA GLY A 232 -16.67 -21.46 20.52
C GLY A 232 -15.34 -22.21 20.54
N THR A 233 -15.18 -23.24 19.70
CA THR A 233 -13.95 -24.02 19.54
C THR A 233 -13.06 -23.49 18.41
N LEU A 234 -13.13 -22.18 18.14
CA LEU A 234 -12.29 -21.53 17.14
C LEU A 234 -10.81 -21.88 17.27
N MET A 235 -10.32 -22.27 18.46
CA MET A 235 -8.91 -22.66 18.69
C MET A 235 -8.60 -24.16 18.44
N LYS A 236 -9.59 -25.04 18.19
CA LYS A 236 -9.37 -26.49 18.02
C LYS A 236 -9.10 -26.88 16.56
N LYS A 237 -8.12 -27.76 16.30
CA LYS A 237 -7.82 -28.28 14.94
C LYS A 237 -8.98 -29.12 14.41
N SER A 238 -9.13 -29.17 13.09
CA SER A 238 -10.17 -29.98 12.44
C SER A 238 -9.93 -31.48 12.55
N PRO A 239 -10.94 -32.31 12.91
CA PRO A 239 -10.95 -33.72 12.51
C PRO A 239 -10.65 -33.82 11.01
N ARG A 240 -9.58 -34.57 10.70
CA ARG A 240 -9.02 -34.75 9.35
C ARG A 240 -9.93 -35.57 8.43
N VAL A 241 -10.90 -36.27 9.01
CA VAL A 241 -11.69 -37.35 8.36
C VAL A 241 -12.67 -36.82 7.30
N ILE A 242 -13.18 -35.59 7.41
CA ILE A 242 -14.29 -35.09 6.56
C ILE A 242 -13.79 -34.54 5.19
N VAL A 243 -12.47 -34.50 4.93
CA VAL A 243 -11.91 -33.78 3.76
C VAL A 243 -11.61 -34.68 2.56
N ARG A 244 -11.32 -35.98 2.76
CA ARG A 244 -10.96 -36.89 1.65
C ARG A 244 -12.16 -37.39 0.85
N GLU A 245 -13.38 -37.34 1.39
CA GLU A 245 -14.58 -37.84 0.72
C GLU A 245 -15.27 -36.79 -0.16
N ALA A 246 -15.13 -35.50 0.15
CA ALA A 246 -15.84 -34.42 -0.56
C ALA A 246 -15.28 -34.12 -1.97
N SER A 247 -14.00 -34.45 -2.24
CA SER A 247 -13.41 -34.34 -3.59
C SER A 247 -13.89 -35.45 -4.55
N ARG A 248 -14.70 -36.40 -4.07
CA ARG A 248 -15.35 -37.44 -4.86
C ARG A 248 -16.86 -37.21 -5.02
N ALA A 249 -17.39 -36.08 -4.54
CA ALA A 249 -18.79 -35.74 -4.70
C ALA A 249 -19.10 -35.45 -6.19
N PRO A 250 -20.30 -35.81 -6.68
CA PRO A 250 -20.69 -35.50 -8.05
C PRO A 250 -20.69 -33.98 -8.30
N LEU A 251 -20.46 -33.59 -9.56
CA LEU A 251 -20.18 -32.20 -9.98
C LEU A 251 -21.27 -31.20 -9.57
N ASP A 252 -22.52 -31.66 -9.48
CA ASP A 252 -23.70 -30.91 -9.02
C ASP A 252 -23.65 -30.49 -7.54
N HIS A 253 -22.66 -30.97 -6.80
CA HIS A 253 -22.44 -30.67 -5.38
C HIS A 253 -21.08 -30.03 -5.07
N ALA A 254 -20.27 -29.73 -6.09
CA ALA A 254 -18.97 -29.09 -5.94
C ALA A 254 -19.05 -27.72 -5.20
N TRP A 255 -20.18 -27.02 -5.34
CA TRP A 255 -20.45 -25.76 -4.65
C TRP A 255 -20.36 -25.87 -3.11
N ALA A 256 -20.84 -26.97 -2.52
CA ALA A 256 -20.81 -27.18 -1.08
C ALA A 256 -19.37 -27.39 -0.57
N TYR A 257 -18.54 -28.04 -1.40
CA TYR A 257 -17.12 -28.21 -1.14
C TYR A 257 -16.37 -26.88 -1.18
N TYR A 258 -16.54 -26.09 -2.25
CA TYR A 258 -15.90 -24.78 -2.38
C TYR A 258 -16.35 -23.81 -1.30
N TRP A 259 -17.64 -23.84 -0.95
CA TRP A 259 -18.15 -23.07 0.17
C TRP A 259 -17.45 -23.40 1.49
N ALA A 260 -17.33 -24.69 1.79
CA ALA A 260 -16.70 -25.11 3.03
C ALA A 260 -15.19 -24.85 3.05
N LEU A 261 -14.53 -24.86 1.89
CA LEU A 261 -13.15 -24.39 1.76
C LEU A 261 -13.03 -22.89 2.06
N TYR A 262 -13.95 -22.06 1.56
CA TYR A 262 -13.99 -20.62 1.82
C TYR A 262 -14.19 -20.33 3.31
N GLU A 263 -15.17 -20.96 3.95
CA GLU A 263 -15.39 -20.80 5.39
C GLU A 263 -14.25 -21.37 6.24
N LYS A 264 -13.62 -22.46 5.80
CA LYS A 264 -12.37 -22.93 6.43
C LYS A 264 -11.26 -21.89 6.31
N ALA A 265 -11.14 -21.17 5.20
CA ALA A 265 -10.19 -20.08 5.08
C ALA A 265 -10.52 -18.98 6.09
N ARG A 266 -11.79 -18.54 6.19
CA ARG A 266 -12.24 -17.58 7.22
C ARG A 266 -11.90 -18.01 8.64
N LEU A 267 -12.18 -19.26 9.01
CA LEU A 267 -11.81 -19.83 10.31
C LEU A 267 -10.30 -19.82 10.54
N THR A 268 -9.51 -19.99 9.49
CA THR A 268 -8.04 -20.00 9.56
C THR A 268 -7.49 -18.59 9.76
N ILE A 269 -8.11 -17.59 9.12
CA ILE A 269 -7.83 -16.16 9.35
C ILE A 269 -8.16 -15.78 10.80
N ALA A 270 -9.34 -16.15 11.28
CA ALA A 270 -9.77 -15.88 12.65
C ALA A 270 -8.88 -16.52 13.74
N ARG A 271 -8.00 -17.47 13.36
CA ARG A 271 -6.99 -18.10 14.23
C ARG A 271 -5.61 -17.46 14.12
N GLY A 272 -5.43 -16.47 13.24
CA GLY A 272 -4.13 -15.87 12.94
C GLY A 272 -3.24 -16.73 12.05
N GLU A 273 -3.76 -17.82 11.48
CA GLU A 273 -2.98 -18.75 10.65
C GLU A 273 -2.92 -18.29 9.17
N PHE A 274 -2.48 -17.06 8.92
CA PHE A 274 -2.61 -16.38 7.62
C PHE A 274 -2.05 -17.16 6.42
N GLU A 275 -0.88 -17.80 6.56
CA GLU A 275 -0.28 -18.61 5.48
C GLU A 275 -1.08 -19.87 5.14
N LYS A 276 -1.76 -20.46 6.11
CA LYS A 276 -2.68 -21.58 5.85
C LYS A 276 -3.98 -21.08 5.22
N ALA A 277 -4.44 -19.89 5.58
CA ALA A 277 -5.60 -19.26 4.95
C ALA A 277 -5.31 -18.90 3.49
N ARG A 278 -4.16 -18.31 3.21
CA ARG A 278 -3.66 -17.98 1.87
C ARG A 278 -3.71 -19.19 0.95
N ARG A 279 -3.09 -20.32 1.35
CA ARG A 279 -3.11 -21.56 0.55
C ARG A 279 -4.51 -22.07 0.24
N LYS A 280 -5.46 -21.92 1.16
CA LYS A 280 -6.86 -22.32 0.94
C LYS A 280 -7.60 -21.38 -0.02
N LEU A 281 -7.36 -20.07 0.09
CA LEU A 281 -7.94 -19.06 -0.82
C LEU A 281 -7.36 -19.22 -2.23
N VAL A 282 -6.05 -19.43 -2.35
CA VAL A 282 -5.41 -19.73 -3.64
C VAL A 282 -5.97 -21.00 -4.27
N ALA A 283 -6.17 -22.06 -3.47
CA ALA A 283 -6.81 -23.27 -3.96
C ALA A 283 -8.22 -22.99 -4.52
N LEU A 284 -9.02 -22.16 -3.85
CA LEU A 284 -10.35 -21.76 -4.34
C LEU A 284 -10.32 -20.99 -5.66
N LEU A 285 -9.29 -20.16 -5.87
CA LEU A 285 -9.13 -19.40 -7.12
C LEU A 285 -8.65 -20.26 -8.29
N ARG A 286 -7.97 -21.38 -8.01
CA ARG A 286 -7.44 -22.30 -9.03
C ARG A 286 -8.45 -23.34 -9.52
N TYR A 287 -9.47 -23.65 -8.73
CA TYR A 287 -10.52 -24.58 -9.13
C TYR A 287 -11.64 -23.83 -9.87
N ASP A 288 -12.44 -24.53 -10.68
CA ASP A 288 -13.71 -24.05 -11.26
C ASP A 288 -14.78 -23.84 -10.16
N ALA A 289 -14.47 -22.97 -9.22
CA ALA A 289 -15.39 -22.52 -8.19
C ALA A 289 -16.38 -21.53 -8.81
N GLN A 290 -17.57 -21.47 -8.21
CA GLN A 290 -18.60 -20.52 -8.65
C GLN A 290 -18.06 -19.07 -8.59
N PRO A 291 -18.35 -18.22 -9.59
CA PRO A 291 -17.79 -16.85 -9.68
C PRO A 291 -17.97 -16.01 -8.40
N VAL A 292 -19.07 -16.21 -7.68
CA VAL A 292 -19.34 -15.55 -6.39
C VAL A 292 -18.28 -15.90 -5.34
N LEU A 293 -17.89 -17.17 -5.22
CA LEU A 293 -16.87 -17.61 -4.27
C LEU A 293 -15.48 -17.17 -4.70
N VAL A 294 -15.18 -17.18 -6.00
CA VAL A 294 -13.93 -16.66 -6.57
C VAL A 294 -13.78 -15.17 -6.21
N LYS A 295 -14.81 -14.36 -6.46
CA LYS A 295 -14.80 -12.93 -6.12
C LYS A 295 -14.59 -12.68 -4.63
N ARG A 296 -15.28 -13.43 -3.75
CA ARG A 296 -15.12 -13.32 -2.29
C ARG A 296 -13.73 -13.78 -1.84
N ALA A 297 -13.22 -14.88 -2.37
CA ALA A 297 -11.90 -15.39 -2.05
C ALA A 297 -10.78 -14.44 -2.49
N ALA A 298 -10.92 -13.82 -3.68
CA ALA A 298 -10.00 -12.82 -4.19
C ALA A 298 -9.97 -11.57 -3.31
N GLU A 299 -11.14 -11.04 -2.92
CA GLU A 299 -11.23 -9.89 -2.02
C GLU A 299 -10.63 -10.19 -0.64
N MET A 300 -10.88 -11.38 -0.10
CA MET A 300 -10.28 -11.83 1.16
C MET A 300 -8.76 -11.99 1.07
N LEU A 301 -8.26 -12.55 -0.04
CA LEU A 301 -6.85 -12.70 -0.30
C LEU A 301 -6.17 -11.33 -0.42
N LYS A 302 -6.78 -10.39 -1.15
CA LYS A 302 -6.32 -9.00 -1.25
C LYS A 302 -6.19 -8.36 0.13
N ARG A 303 -7.21 -8.48 0.99
CA ARG A 303 -7.19 -7.92 2.35
C ARG A 303 -6.11 -8.55 3.22
N LEU A 304 -5.90 -9.85 3.13
CA LEU A 304 -4.82 -10.54 3.85
C LEU A 304 -3.44 -10.04 3.43
N LEU A 305 -3.22 -9.81 2.13
CA LEU A 305 -1.96 -9.30 1.60
C LEU A 305 -1.73 -7.87 2.09
N VAL A 306 -2.76 -7.03 1.99
CA VAL A 306 -2.74 -5.66 2.51
C VAL A 306 -2.45 -5.62 4.00
N GLN A 307 -3.10 -6.46 4.80
CA GLN A 307 -2.88 -6.54 6.24
C GLN A 307 -1.42 -6.89 6.55
N ARG A 308 -0.82 -7.84 5.82
CA ARG A 308 0.61 -8.16 5.98
C ARG A 308 1.53 -7.01 5.59
N THR A 309 1.22 -6.31 4.50
CA THR A 309 1.97 -5.12 4.08
C THR A 309 1.89 -3.99 5.11
N ILE A 310 0.73 -3.81 5.77
CA ILE A 310 0.52 -2.79 6.82
C ILE A 310 1.11 -3.23 8.16
N ALA A 311 1.00 -4.50 8.50
CA ALA A 311 1.45 -5.05 9.77
C ALA A 311 2.97 -4.97 9.93
N GLY A 312 3.73 -4.77 8.84
CA GLY A 312 5.17 -4.62 8.90
C GLY A 312 5.79 -5.73 9.75
N ASP A 313 5.41 -6.98 9.50
CA ASP A 313 5.97 -8.13 10.21
C ASP A 313 7.48 -8.16 9.90
N ASP A 314 8.24 -7.50 10.78
CA ASP A 314 9.67 -7.16 10.76
C ASP A 314 10.56 -8.42 10.88
N SER A 315 10.33 -9.43 10.05
CA SER A 315 11.21 -10.60 9.94
C SER A 315 11.41 -11.11 8.51
N SER A 316 10.45 -10.85 7.61
CA SER A 316 10.60 -11.12 6.19
C SER A 316 11.21 -9.90 5.51
N GLY A 317 12.43 -10.04 5.00
CA GLY A 317 13.08 -8.99 4.21
C GLY A 317 12.19 -8.55 3.02
N PRO A 318 12.43 -7.36 2.46
CA PRO A 318 11.63 -6.82 1.35
C PRO A 318 11.58 -7.77 0.14
N GLU A 319 12.58 -8.64 -0.02
CA GLU A 319 12.63 -9.76 -0.97
C GLU A 319 11.49 -10.76 -0.81
N GLU A 320 11.23 -11.20 0.42
CA GLU A 320 10.23 -12.21 0.72
C GLU A 320 8.81 -11.64 0.64
N LEU A 321 8.63 -10.36 1.00
CA LEU A 321 7.39 -9.63 0.78
C LEU A 321 7.09 -9.51 -0.73
N ALA A 322 8.11 -9.13 -1.51
CA ALA A 322 8.01 -9.00 -2.95
C ALA A 322 7.64 -10.31 -3.65
N SER A 323 8.35 -11.41 -3.33
CA SER A 323 8.07 -12.74 -3.87
C SER A 323 6.64 -13.20 -3.57
N ARG A 324 6.15 -12.99 -2.34
CA ARG A 324 4.77 -13.34 -1.95
C ARG A 324 3.71 -12.53 -2.67
N VAL A 325 3.99 -11.27 -3.02
CA VAL A 325 3.08 -10.44 -3.81
C VAL A 325 3.01 -10.94 -5.25
N VAL A 326 4.14 -11.34 -5.85
CA VAL A 326 4.15 -11.97 -7.19
C VAL A 326 3.33 -13.26 -7.19
N GLU A 327 3.57 -14.17 -6.24
CA GLU A 327 2.80 -15.41 -6.11
C GLU A 327 1.28 -15.14 -5.99
N ALA A 328 0.90 -14.07 -5.29
CA ALA A 328 -0.50 -13.69 -5.17
C ALA A 328 -1.07 -13.11 -6.46
N LEU A 329 -0.31 -12.27 -7.17
CA LEU A 329 -0.73 -11.68 -8.44
C LEU A 329 -0.88 -12.74 -9.53
N GLU A 330 0.04 -13.70 -9.61
CA GLU A 330 -0.03 -14.86 -10.51
C GLU A 330 -1.31 -15.68 -10.31
N VAL A 331 -1.80 -15.77 -9.07
CA VAL A 331 -3.04 -16.49 -8.74
C VAL A 331 -4.29 -15.64 -8.99
N LEU A 332 -4.22 -14.34 -8.72
CA LEU A 332 -5.37 -13.43 -8.87
C LEU A 332 -5.70 -13.12 -10.33
N GLY A 333 -4.75 -13.33 -11.25
CA GLY A 333 -4.91 -13.01 -12.66
C GLY A 333 -4.67 -11.53 -12.96
N ALA A 334 -4.29 -11.24 -14.21
CA ALA A 334 -4.04 -9.88 -14.66
C ALA A 334 -5.33 -9.08 -14.91
N ASP A 335 -6.46 -9.76 -15.06
CA ASP A 335 -7.81 -9.23 -15.26
C ASP A 335 -8.46 -8.69 -13.98
N TRP A 336 -7.82 -8.89 -12.81
CA TRP A 336 -8.31 -8.34 -11.55
C TRP A 336 -8.31 -6.79 -11.55
N PRO A 337 -9.43 -6.09 -11.22
CA PRO A 337 -9.57 -4.62 -11.31
C PRO A 337 -8.64 -3.74 -10.45
N GLY A 338 -7.67 -4.33 -9.76
CA GLY A 338 -6.62 -3.63 -9.03
C GLY A 338 -5.20 -4.11 -9.35
N CYS A 339 -5.04 -5.01 -10.33
CA CYS A 339 -3.80 -5.73 -10.57
C CYS A 339 -2.68 -4.76 -10.97
N GLY A 340 -2.91 -3.87 -11.92
CA GLY A 340 -1.92 -2.86 -12.33
C GLY A 340 -1.43 -1.99 -11.16
N ARG A 341 -2.33 -1.53 -10.28
CA ARG A 341 -1.94 -0.74 -9.10
C ARG A 341 -1.12 -1.55 -8.09
N ALA A 342 -1.45 -2.82 -7.87
CA ALA A 342 -0.71 -3.69 -6.98
C ALA A 342 0.66 -4.06 -7.55
N VAL A 343 0.74 -4.33 -8.85
CA VAL A 343 1.98 -4.56 -9.61
C VAL A 343 2.91 -3.36 -9.49
N LEU A 344 2.40 -2.14 -9.71
CA LEU A 344 3.16 -0.90 -9.54
C LEU A 344 3.72 -0.73 -8.13
N ALA A 345 2.90 -0.98 -7.11
CA ALA A 345 3.34 -0.88 -5.72
C ALA A 345 4.40 -1.93 -5.37
N ALA A 346 4.22 -3.16 -5.85
CA ALA A 346 5.16 -4.27 -5.64
C ALA A 346 6.51 -4.00 -6.31
N ALA A 347 6.51 -3.61 -7.58
CA ALA A 347 7.73 -3.31 -8.32
C ALA A 347 8.49 -2.10 -7.73
N ASN A 348 7.78 -1.06 -7.29
CA ASN A 348 8.40 0.06 -6.57
C ASN A 348 9.08 -0.39 -5.26
N ALA A 349 8.43 -1.27 -4.50
CA ALA A 349 9.01 -1.81 -3.28
C ALA A 349 10.26 -2.65 -3.58
N MET A 350 10.22 -3.47 -4.63
CA MET A 350 11.36 -4.26 -5.10
C MET A 350 12.55 -3.40 -5.52
N LEU A 351 12.32 -2.32 -6.27
CA LEU A 351 13.40 -1.41 -6.67
C LEU A 351 14.06 -0.73 -5.47
N ARG A 352 13.25 -0.26 -4.51
CA ARG A 352 13.78 0.31 -3.25
C ARG A 352 14.58 -0.69 -2.42
N ALA A 353 14.28 -1.97 -2.58
CA ALA A 353 14.99 -3.06 -1.94
C ALA A 353 16.24 -3.52 -2.71
N GLY A 354 16.55 -2.91 -3.85
CA GLY A 354 17.69 -3.33 -4.69
C GLY A 354 17.43 -4.62 -5.47
N LEU A 355 16.17 -4.92 -5.82
CA LEU A 355 15.75 -6.15 -6.52
C LEU A 355 15.22 -5.86 -7.93
N PRO A 356 16.02 -5.25 -8.83
CA PRO A 356 15.53 -4.77 -10.11
C PRO A 356 15.14 -5.90 -11.08
N VAL A 357 15.75 -7.08 -10.97
CA VAL A 357 15.40 -8.27 -11.76
C VAL A 357 14.01 -8.79 -11.39
N LEU A 358 13.67 -8.79 -10.10
CA LEU A 358 12.36 -9.22 -9.63
C LEU A 358 11.28 -8.20 -10.00
N ALA A 359 11.59 -6.91 -9.88
CA ALA A 359 10.72 -5.81 -10.30
C ALA A 359 10.36 -5.92 -11.79
N SER A 360 11.37 -6.04 -12.66
CA SER A 360 11.17 -6.18 -14.10
C SER A 360 10.42 -7.46 -14.47
N SER A 361 10.71 -8.59 -13.83
CA SER A 361 9.99 -9.85 -14.05
C SER A 361 8.50 -9.74 -13.70
N THR A 362 8.17 -9.08 -12.59
CA THR A 362 6.78 -8.83 -12.15
C THR A 362 6.02 -7.95 -13.14
N LEU A 363 6.65 -6.88 -13.61
CA LEU A 363 6.08 -5.96 -14.59
C LEU A 363 5.88 -6.64 -15.96
N LEU A 364 6.86 -7.43 -16.43
CA LEU A 364 6.74 -8.21 -17.66
C LEU A 364 5.63 -9.27 -17.59
N TRP A 365 5.48 -9.93 -16.45
CA TRP A 365 4.37 -10.86 -16.24
C TRP A 365 3.03 -10.14 -16.42
N PHE A 366 2.85 -8.96 -15.82
CA PHE A 366 1.63 -8.18 -15.99
C PHE A 366 1.39 -7.81 -17.46
N LEU A 367 2.40 -7.24 -18.13
CA LEU A 367 2.32 -6.84 -19.53
C LEU A 367 2.00 -8.00 -20.48
N LYS A 368 2.49 -9.21 -20.20
CA LYS A 368 2.19 -10.41 -21.00
C LYS A 368 0.71 -10.81 -20.92
N ASN A 369 0.05 -10.48 -19.82
CA ASN A 369 -1.32 -10.90 -19.52
C ASN A 369 -2.34 -9.75 -19.59
N THR A 370 -1.92 -8.55 -20.00
CA THR A 370 -2.78 -7.36 -20.11
C THR A 370 -2.74 -6.82 -21.54
N PRO A 371 -3.90 -6.49 -22.15
CA PRO A 371 -3.94 -5.84 -23.44
C PRO A 371 -3.13 -4.53 -23.45
N VAL A 372 -2.40 -4.26 -24.53
CA VAL A 372 -1.54 -3.07 -24.65
C VAL A 372 -2.32 -1.76 -24.46
N SER A 373 -3.61 -1.72 -24.81
CA SER A 373 -4.49 -0.56 -24.63
C SER A 373 -4.72 -0.18 -23.16
N ASP A 374 -4.53 -1.13 -22.24
CA ASP A 374 -4.89 -0.99 -20.83
C ASP A 374 -3.65 -0.83 -19.93
N VAL A 375 -2.46 -0.75 -20.56
CA VAL A 375 -1.19 -0.59 -19.86
C VAL A 375 -1.01 0.87 -19.46
N ASP A 376 -1.01 1.11 -18.14
CA ASP A 376 -0.64 2.39 -17.56
C ASP A 376 0.81 2.76 -17.96
N PRO A 377 1.07 3.94 -18.55
CA PRO A 377 2.43 4.40 -18.84
C PRO A 377 3.42 4.34 -17.67
N GLU A 378 2.92 4.47 -16.44
CA GLU A 378 3.74 4.36 -15.23
C GLU A 378 4.36 2.95 -15.09
N ILE A 379 3.68 1.91 -15.57
CA ILE A 379 4.20 0.51 -15.57
C ILE A 379 5.39 0.40 -16.52
N LEU A 380 5.30 1.02 -17.69
CA LEU A 380 6.39 1.02 -18.68
C LEU A 380 7.58 1.85 -18.19
N MET A 381 7.33 2.99 -17.54
CA MET A 381 8.38 3.80 -16.92
C MET A 381 9.12 3.02 -15.85
N LEU A 382 8.39 2.39 -14.93
CA LEU A 382 8.97 1.60 -13.84
C LEU A 382 9.71 0.36 -14.35
N LEU A 383 9.26 -0.23 -15.47
CA LEU A 383 9.96 -1.32 -16.14
C LEU A 383 11.29 -0.86 -16.72
N ALA A 384 11.33 0.32 -17.35
CA ALA A 384 12.57 0.90 -17.85
C ALA A 384 13.56 1.20 -16.71
N GLU A 385 13.08 1.77 -15.60
CA GLU A 385 13.90 1.99 -14.38
C GLU A 385 14.44 0.66 -13.85
N SER A 386 13.60 -0.38 -13.82
CA SER A 386 14.01 -1.71 -13.39
C SER A 386 15.10 -2.31 -14.27
N PHE A 387 15.01 -2.18 -15.59
CA PHE A 387 16.07 -2.64 -16.48
C PHE A 387 17.36 -1.82 -16.32
N ALA A 388 17.25 -0.50 -16.21
CA ALA A 388 18.41 0.38 -16.01
C ALA A 388 19.16 0.03 -14.71
N GLU A 389 18.43 -0.18 -13.61
CA GLU A 389 19.00 -0.54 -12.31
C GLU A 389 19.60 -1.96 -12.33
N ALA A 390 19.03 -2.88 -13.12
CA ALA A 390 19.60 -4.19 -13.41
C ALA A 390 20.80 -4.15 -14.39
N LYS A 391 21.22 -2.96 -14.83
CA LYS A 391 22.26 -2.73 -15.87
C LYS A 391 21.94 -3.32 -17.25
N ASP A 392 20.67 -3.62 -17.52
CA ASP A 392 20.18 -4.03 -18.85
C ASP A 392 19.79 -2.78 -19.67
N THR A 393 20.82 -2.05 -20.12
CA THR A 393 20.65 -0.77 -20.84
C THR A 393 19.87 -0.93 -22.15
N PHE A 394 20.08 -2.05 -22.86
CA PHE A 394 19.39 -2.33 -24.11
C PHE A 394 17.87 -2.45 -23.91
N ARG A 395 17.44 -3.25 -22.92
CA ARG A 395 16.00 -3.37 -22.64
C ARG A 395 15.43 -2.08 -22.08
N ALA A 396 16.17 -1.35 -21.25
CA ALA A 396 15.74 -0.04 -20.76
C ALA A 396 15.46 0.95 -21.92
N GLU A 397 16.39 1.08 -22.86
CA GLU A 397 16.23 1.97 -24.03
C GLU A 397 15.07 1.54 -24.94
N LYS A 398 14.90 0.23 -25.15
CA LYS A 398 13.78 -0.32 -25.93
C LYS A 398 12.44 -0.03 -25.26
N THR A 399 12.34 -0.20 -23.95
CA THR A 399 11.12 0.11 -23.19
C THR A 399 10.82 1.61 -23.21
N LEU A 400 11.83 2.48 -23.07
CA LEU A 400 11.65 3.93 -23.18
C LEU A 400 11.16 4.35 -24.56
N SER A 401 11.70 3.75 -25.62
CA SER A 401 11.27 4.00 -27.00
C SER A 401 9.80 3.60 -27.20
N PHE A 402 9.39 2.45 -26.65
CA PHE A 402 8.00 2.02 -26.67
C PHE A 402 7.09 2.97 -25.88
N LEU A 403 7.47 3.36 -24.67
CA LEU A 403 6.75 4.34 -23.84
C LEU A 403 6.51 5.66 -24.59
N GLN A 404 7.48 6.15 -25.37
CA GLN A 404 7.29 7.38 -26.16
C GLN A 404 6.19 7.23 -27.23
N SER A 405 6.03 6.04 -27.80
CA SER A 405 4.97 5.76 -28.78
C SER A 405 3.56 5.78 -28.16
N THR A 406 3.43 5.61 -26.84
CA THR A 406 2.15 5.59 -26.12
C THR A 406 1.67 6.98 -25.70
N ARG A 407 2.39 8.06 -26.05
CA ARG A 407 2.06 9.46 -25.70
C ARG A 407 1.71 9.66 -24.21
N PRO A 408 2.65 9.38 -23.28
CA PRO A 408 2.34 9.34 -21.87
C PRO A 408 2.24 10.76 -21.28
N PRO A 409 1.73 10.89 -20.04
CA PRO A 409 1.68 12.16 -19.32
C PRO A 409 3.04 12.88 -19.26
N ALA A 410 3.02 14.20 -19.18
CA ALA A 410 4.22 15.03 -19.25
C ALA A 410 5.24 14.72 -18.15
N ASP A 411 4.79 14.40 -16.94
CA ASP A 411 5.62 14.01 -15.80
C ASP A 411 6.30 12.65 -16.01
N VAL A 412 5.60 11.69 -16.64
CA VAL A 412 6.17 10.41 -17.03
C VAL A 412 7.21 10.60 -18.15
N MET A 413 6.94 11.48 -19.11
CA MET A 413 7.91 11.84 -20.15
C MET A 413 9.16 12.53 -19.59
N ASP A 414 9.00 13.43 -18.63
CA ASP A 414 10.12 14.08 -17.95
C ASP A 414 11.03 13.04 -17.27
N ARG A 415 10.44 12.09 -16.53
CA ARG A 415 11.17 10.96 -15.94
C ARG A 415 11.85 10.09 -16.98
N ALA A 416 11.17 9.79 -18.08
CA ALA A 416 11.73 9.00 -19.17
C ALA A 416 12.96 9.69 -19.79
N ASN A 417 12.89 11.00 -20.03
CA ASN A 417 14.00 11.79 -20.56
C ASN A 417 15.16 11.89 -19.57
N LEU A 418 14.90 12.02 -18.27
CA LEU A 418 15.94 11.93 -17.24
C LEU A 418 16.64 10.57 -17.24
N LEU A 419 15.88 9.48 -17.34
CA LEU A 419 16.47 8.14 -17.40
C LEU A 419 17.30 7.96 -18.68
N ARG A 420 16.83 8.45 -19.84
CA ARG A 420 17.64 8.45 -21.08
C ARG A 420 18.92 9.23 -20.92
N ALA A 421 18.88 10.41 -20.31
CA ALA A 421 20.06 11.21 -20.04
C ALA A 421 21.07 10.42 -19.17
N LYS A 422 20.60 9.78 -18.09
CA LYS A 422 21.44 8.92 -17.24
C LYS A 422 22.07 7.76 -18.01
N LEU A 423 21.32 7.09 -18.87
CA LEU A 423 21.82 6.00 -19.71
C LEU A 423 22.87 6.50 -20.72
N MET A 424 22.65 7.67 -21.34
CA MET A 424 23.63 8.28 -22.25
C MET A 424 24.91 8.69 -21.54
N LEU A 425 24.80 9.30 -20.35
CA LEU A 425 25.96 9.57 -19.49
C LEU A 425 26.68 8.28 -19.14
N ALA A 426 25.94 7.22 -18.82
CA ALA A 426 26.54 5.91 -18.52
C ALA A 426 27.31 5.30 -19.69
N ALA A 427 26.92 5.64 -20.92
CA ALA A 427 27.56 5.21 -22.16
C ALA A 427 28.65 6.19 -22.66
N GLY A 428 29.01 7.23 -21.88
CA GLY A 428 29.99 8.25 -22.28
C GLY A 428 29.49 9.21 -23.37
N LYS A 429 28.19 9.24 -23.65
CA LYS A 429 27.54 10.06 -24.69
C LYS A 429 26.99 11.37 -24.10
N ALA A 430 27.91 12.19 -23.59
CA ALA A 430 27.65 13.48 -22.95
C ALA A 430 26.67 14.40 -23.71
N GLU A 431 26.91 14.63 -25.00
CA GLU A 431 26.11 15.57 -25.81
C GLU A 431 24.65 15.10 -25.95
N LYS A 432 24.44 13.81 -26.19
CA LYS A 432 23.09 13.21 -26.26
C LYS A 432 22.38 13.26 -24.91
N ALA A 433 23.11 13.14 -23.81
CA ALA A 433 22.51 13.30 -22.48
C ALA A 433 21.97 14.72 -22.29
N LEU A 434 22.71 15.73 -22.75
CA LEU A 434 22.26 17.12 -22.71
C LEU A 434 21.01 17.32 -23.56
N GLU A 435 20.91 16.76 -24.77
CA GLU A 435 19.68 16.82 -25.59
C GLU A 435 18.45 16.38 -24.78
N PHE A 436 18.49 15.21 -24.13
CA PHE A 436 17.37 14.72 -23.32
C PHE A 436 17.07 15.59 -22.11
N ILE A 437 18.08 16.14 -21.42
CA ILE A 437 17.89 17.09 -20.31
C ILE A 437 17.16 18.34 -20.80
N GLY A 438 17.44 18.81 -22.02
CA GLY A 438 16.77 19.96 -22.62
C GLY A 438 15.28 19.77 -22.87
N MET A 439 14.83 18.50 -22.95
CA MET A 439 13.44 18.13 -23.16
C MET A 439 12.63 18.02 -21.86
N VAL A 440 13.27 18.16 -20.68
CA VAL A 440 12.59 18.10 -19.38
C VAL A 440 12.02 19.46 -19.01
N LYS A 441 10.76 19.50 -18.56
CA LYS A 441 10.08 20.77 -18.22
C LYS A 441 10.75 21.50 -17.05
N SER A 442 11.14 20.77 -15.98
CA SER A 442 11.92 21.32 -14.86
C SER A 442 13.42 21.27 -15.17
N ARG A 443 13.89 22.25 -15.95
CA ARG A 443 15.26 22.26 -16.48
C ARG A 443 16.33 22.29 -15.38
N LEU A 444 16.15 23.06 -14.30
CA LEU A 444 17.16 23.14 -13.23
C LEU A 444 17.32 21.83 -12.43
N PHE A 445 16.23 21.13 -12.10
CA PHE A 445 16.31 19.85 -11.37
C PHE A 445 16.95 18.75 -12.23
N ALA A 446 16.66 18.75 -13.53
CA ALA A 446 17.28 17.85 -14.49
C ALA A 446 18.79 18.08 -14.63
N LEU A 447 19.21 19.36 -14.67
CA LEU A 447 20.60 19.76 -14.71
C LEU A 447 21.35 19.42 -13.42
N GLU A 448 20.73 19.57 -12.25
CA GLU A 448 21.30 19.15 -10.95
C GLU A 448 21.55 17.64 -10.93
N THR A 449 20.55 16.85 -11.33
CA THR A 449 20.67 15.39 -11.38
C THR A 449 21.82 14.95 -12.30
N ALA A 450 21.96 15.61 -13.45
CA ALA A 450 23.06 15.34 -14.38
C ALA A 450 24.43 15.72 -13.79
N ALA A 451 24.53 16.89 -13.15
CA ALA A 451 25.77 17.35 -12.52
C ALA A 451 26.24 16.40 -11.39
N VAL A 452 25.32 15.89 -10.58
CA VAL A 452 25.63 14.91 -9.51
C VAL A 452 26.15 13.59 -10.08
N GLU A 453 25.50 13.06 -11.12
CA GLU A 453 25.90 11.80 -11.78
C GLU A 453 27.28 11.92 -12.46
N LEU A 454 27.57 13.07 -13.07
CA LEU A 454 28.88 13.37 -13.67
C LEU A 454 29.98 13.51 -12.62
N ALA A 455 29.68 14.20 -11.51
CA ALA A 455 30.60 14.35 -10.39
C ALA A 455 31.00 13.01 -9.77
N ALA A 456 30.06 12.08 -9.65
CA ALA A 456 30.32 10.74 -9.14
C ALA A 456 31.31 9.95 -10.02
N ARG A 457 31.36 10.23 -11.33
CA ARG A 457 32.20 9.51 -12.30
C ARG A 457 33.56 10.16 -12.54
N LYS A 458 33.75 11.41 -12.09
CA LYS A 458 34.95 12.23 -12.38
C LYS A 458 35.24 12.41 -13.88
N GLU A 459 34.24 12.18 -14.74
CA GLU A 459 34.34 12.29 -16.19
C GLU A 459 33.93 13.70 -16.61
N TRP A 460 34.83 14.66 -16.38
CA TRP A 460 34.63 16.05 -16.78
C TRP A 460 35.35 16.32 -18.09
N ASN A 461 34.61 16.56 -19.17
CA ASN A 461 35.16 17.12 -20.39
C ASN A 461 34.68 18.58 -20.58
N GLU A 462 35.48 19.37 -21.27
CA GLU A 462 35.25 20.81 -21.44
C GLU A 462 33.91 21.12 -22.12
N ALA A 463 33.59 20.39 -23.19
CA ALA A 463 32.36 20.58 -23.96
C ALA A 463 31.09 20.35 -23.13
N LEU A 464 31.10 19.33 -22.27
CA LEU A 464 30.01 18.98 -21.37
C LEU A 464 29.82 20.04 -20.28
N LEU A 465 30.91 20.44 -19.62
CA LEU A 465 30.87 21.47 -18.58
C LEU A 465 30.38 22.80 -19.15
N LYS A 466 30.86 23.17 -20.34
CA LYS A 466 30.43 24.38 -21.05
C LYS A 466 28.96 24.30 -21.43
N GLY A 467 28.52 23.20 -22.02
CA GLY A 467 27.11 22.98 -22.38
C GLY A 467 26.17 22.97 -21.16
N LEU A 468 26.60 22.41 -20.02
CA LEU A 468 25.86 22.49 -18.76
C LEU A 468 25.77 23.93 -18.26
N LEU A 469 26.89 24.66 -18.25
CA LEU A 469 26.92 26.05 -17.81
C LEU A 469 25.97 26.90 -18.67
N GLU A 470 26.12 26.89 -19.99
CA GLU A 470 25.28 27.64 -20.93
C GLU A 470 23.77 27.39 -20.69
N ARG A 471 23.38 26.13 -20.46
CA ARG A 471 21.98 25.76 -20.19
C ARG A 471 21.48 26.21 -18.82
N VAL A 472 22.32 26.10 -17.78
CA VAL A 472 21.99 26.64 -16.45
C VAL A 472 21.82 28.14 -16.52
N LEU A 473 22.73 28.85 -17.21
CA LEU A 473 22.70 30.30 -17.36
C LEU A 473 21.46 30.78 -18.12
N THR A 474 21.06 30.07 -19.18
CA THR A 474 19.89 30.40 -20.03
C THR A 474 18.54 29.90 -19.49
N ALA A 475 18.51 29.07 -18.44
CA ALA A 475 17.25 28.64 -17.83
C ALA A 475 16.44 29.84 -17.29
N GLU A 476 15.18 29.98 -17.72
CA GLU A 476 14.25 31.07 -17.37
C GLU A 476 13.78 31.07 -15.91
N ASP A 477 14.02 29.97 -15.18
CA ASP A 477 13.78 29.89 -13.75
C ASP A 477 14.46 31.07 -13.05
N SER A 478 13.69 31.80 -12.23
CA SER A 478 14.01 33.16 -11.74
C SER A 478 15.51 33.40 -11.51
N LYS A 479 16.03 34.53 -11.99
CA LYS A 479 17.47 34.93 -11.94
C LYS A 479 18.15 34.77 -10.56
N ASN A 480 17.38 34.54 -9.49
CA ASN A 480 17.84 34.38 -8.11
C ASN A 480 17.47 33.05 -7.44
N SER A 481 17.06 32.02 -8.19
CA SER A 481 16.79 30.69 -7.62
C SER A 481 18.03 30.15 -6.88
N PRO A 482 17.90 29.74 -5.59
CA PRO A 482 19.00 29.12 -4.83
C PRO A 482 19.62 27.92 -5.56
N LEU A 483 18.78 27.11 -6.21
CA LEU A 483 19.21 25.93 -6.97
C LEU A 483 20.12 26.30 -8.15
N LYS A 484 19.79 27.38 -8.88
CA LYS A 484 20.61 27.87 -10.00
C LYS A 484 21.99 28.35 -9.51
N LYS A 485 22.00 29.04 -8.37
CA LYS A 485 23.23 29.51 -7.70
C LYS A 485 24.12 28.33 -7.30
N ASP A 486 23.55 27.31 -6.69
CA ASP A 486 24.27 26.11 -6.25
C ASP A 486 24.85 25.33 -7.43
N LEU A 487 24.07 25.14 -8.49
CA LEU A 487 24.49 24.50 -9.73
C LEU A 487 25.66 25.21 -10.40
N VAL A 488 25.62 26.54 -10.51
CA VAL A 488 26.72 27.31 -11.12
C VAL A 488 28.01 27.11 -10.32
N LEU A 489 27.95 27.14 -8.99
CA LEU A 489 29.13 26.89 -8.14
C LEU A 489 29.66 25.46 -8.30
N GLN A 490 28.78 24.46 -8.36
CA GLN A 490 29.19 23.06 -8.57
C GLN A 490 29.88 22.87 -9.92
N ILE A 491 29.34 23.46 -11.00
CA ILE A 491 29.94 23.41 -12.34
C ILE A 491 31.29 24.13 -12.34
N ALA A 492 31.40 25.28 -11.68
CA ALA A 492 32.66 26.02 -11.57
C ALA A 492 33.75 25.23 -10.86
N ASP A 493 33.40 24.57 -9.74
CA ASP A 493 34.33 23.75 -8.96
C ASP A 493 34.78 22.51 -9.74
N ALA A 494 33.85 21.88 -10.46
CA ALA A 494 34.14 20.78 -11.36
C ALA A 494 35.06 21.19 -12.51
N ALA A 495 34.80 22.33 -13.14
CA ALA A 495 35.64 22.88 -14.20
C ALA A 495 37.07 23.17 -13.70
N PHE A 496 37.20 23.78 -12.52
CA PHE A 496 38.50 24.04 -11.92
C PHE A 496 39.26 22.74 -11.60
N ALA A 497 38.58 21.74 -11.04
CA ALA A 497 39.18 20.43 -10.76
C ALA A 497 39.62 19.69 -12.04
N ALA A 498 38.93 19.93 -13.15
CA ALA A 498 39.28 19.40 -14.47
C ALA A 498 40.36 20.21 -15.21
N GLY A 499 40.93 21.25 -14.58
CA GLY A 499 41.93 22.13 -15.20
C GLY A 499 41.36 23.16 -16.19
N GLN A 500 40.04 23.28 -16.27
CA GLN A 500 39.33 24.20 -17.16
C GLN A 500 39.15 25.57 -16.49
N THR A 501 40.27 26.24 -16.20
CA THR A 501 40.30 27.49 -15.40
C THR A 501 39.53 28.63 -16.03
N GLY A 502 39.50 28.73 -17.36
CA GLY A 502 38.72 29.73 -18.09
C GLY A 502 37.22 29.58 -17.84
N LEU A 503 36.69 28.36 -17.98
CA LEU A 503 35.28 28.04 -17.75
C LEU A 503 34.88 28.18 -16.27
N ALA A 504 35.76 27.78 -15.36
CA ALA A 504 35.56 27.96 -13.92
C ALA A 504 35.45 29.46 -13.56
N THR A 505 36.33 30.27 -14.14
CA THR A 505 36.34 31.73 -13.96
C THR A 505 35.06 32.36 -14.50
N GLU A 506 34.63 31.99 -15.70
CA GLU A 506 33.37 32.46 -16.29
C GLU A 506 32.16 32.18 -15.37
N ALA A 507 32.06 30.95 -14.85
CA ALA A 507 30.98 30.54 -13.97
C ALA A 507 30.99 31.30 -12.62
N TRP A 508 32.15 31.44 -11.98
CA TRP A 508 32.27 32.23 -10.75
C TRP A 508 32.00 33.73 -10.98
N SER A 509 32.48 34.31 -12.08
CA SER A 509 32.21 35.72 -12.42
C SER A 509 30.72 35.96 -12.66
N TRP A 510 30.02 35.02 -13.30
CA TRP A 510 28.56 35.07 -13.40
C TRP A 510 27.92 35.07 -12.01
N PHE A 511 28.38 34.19 -11.11
CA PHE A 511 27.86 34.08 -9.74
C PHE A 511 28.05 35.38 -8.96
N VAL A 512 29.27 35.94 -8.97
CA VAL A 512 29.59 37.22 -8.30
C VAL A 512 28.74 38.36 -8.85
N THR A 513 28.52 38.40 -10.16
CA THR A 513 27.75 39.46 -10.81
C THR A 513 26.26 39.39 -10.47
N ASN A 514 25.68 38.19 -10.48
CA ASN A 514 24.23 37.98 -10.41
C ASN A 514 23.71 37.60 -9.01
N ALA A 515 24.57 37.12 -8.10
CA ALA A 515 24.22 36.70 -6.75
C ALA A 515 24.88 37.57 -5.66
N ARG A 516 25.01 38.89 -5.89
CA ARG A 516 25.79 39.84 -5.04
C ARG A 516 25.50 39.79 -3.54
N SER A 517 24.30 39.43 -3.13
CA SER A 517 23.89 39.32 -1.71
C SER A 517 24.13 37.93 -1.09
N ASP A 518 24.60 36.96 -1.87
CA ASP A 518 24.93 35.61 -1.38
C ASP A 518 26.29 35.64 -0.66
N PRO A 519 26.38 35.09 0.58
CA PRO A 519 27.62 35.11 1.36
C PRO A 519 28.78 34.36 0.67
N ARG A 520 28.49 33.48 -0.31
CA ARG A 520 29.50 32.74 -1.06
C ARG A 520 30.17 33.57 -2.16
N CYS A 521 29.76 34.82 -2.39
CA CYS A 521 30.41 35.71 -3.36
C CYS A 521 31.91 35.93 -3.05
N ASN A 522 32.28 36.08 -1.78
CA ASN A 522 33.68 36.28 -1.40
C ASN A 522 34.53 35.03 -1.64
N MET A 523 33.97 33.84 -1.44
CA MET A 523 34.59 32.57 -1.84
C MET A 523 34.78 32.47 -3.36
N ALA A 524 33.75 32.82 -4.15
CA ALA A 524 33.84 32.80 -5.61
C ALA A 524 34.91 33.78 -6.13
N ARG A 525 34.98 35.01 -5.58
CA ARG A 525 36.03 36.00 -5.88
C ARG A 525 37.44 35.48 -5.58
N TYR A 526 37.63 34.86 -4.41
CA TYR A 526 38.91 34.22 -4.06
C TYR A 526 39.29 33.12 -5.06
N ARG A 527 38.33 32.31 -5.49
CA ARG A 527 38.56 31.22 -6.44
C ARG A 527 38.90 31.71 -7.85
N ILE A 528 38.29 32.81 -8.31
CA ILE A 528 38.65 33.50 -9.56
C ILE A 528 40.13 33.93 -9.53
N LEU A 529 40.56 34.58 -8.45
CA LEU A 529 41.97 34.97 -8.25
C LEU A 529 42.91 33.76 -8.30
N ARG A 530 42.55 32.67 -7.59
CA ARG A 530 43.35 31.44 -7.57
C ARG A 530 43.47 30.79 -8.95
N ALA A 531 42.45 30.93 -9.80
CA ALA A 531 42.47 30.44 -11.17
C ALA A 531 43.27 31.33 -12.15
N GLY A 532 43.85 32.43 -11.68
CA GLY A 532 44.60 33.39 -12.50
C GLY A 532 43.73 34.48 -13.15
N GLY A 533 42.49 34.66 -12.66
CA GLY A 533 41.57 35.70 -13.12
C GLY A 533 41.95 37.12 -12.66
N PRO A 534 41.27 38.16 -13.20
CA PRO A 534 41.61 39.56 -12.93
C PRO A 534 41.40 39.94 -11.46
N ALA A 535 42.40 40.60 -10.87
CA ALA A 535 42.39 40.98 -9.45
C ALA A 535 41.37 42.07 -9.06
N GLY A 536 40.75 42.71 -10.05
CA GLY A 536 39.83 43.83 -9.85
C GLY A 536 38.46 43.49 -9.24
N GLU A 537 38.10 42.21 -9.10
CA GLU A 537 36.78 41.82 -8.56
C GLU A 537 36.73 41.71 -7.02
N CYS A 538 37.86 41.84 -6.32
CA CYS A 538 37.96 41.89 -4.87
C CYS A 538 37.99 43.34 -4.37
N SER A 539 36.86 44.05 -4.39
CA SER A 539 36.77 45.35 -3.73
C SER A 539 36.71 45.20 -2.21
N ALA A 540 37.45 46.03 -1.49
CA ALA A 540 37.50 46.09 -0.02
C ALA A 540 36.10 46.14 0.61
N GLY A 541 35.71 45.02 1.24
CA GLY A 541 34.55 44.87 2.12
C GLY A 541 34.90 43.87 3.22
N ASP A 542 34.27 44.01 4.38
CA ASP A 542 34.52 43.32 5.66
C ASP A 542 35.82 42.49 5.75
N THR A 543 36.86 43.12 6.30
CA THR A 543 38.19 42.53 6.56
C THR A 543 38.20 41.34 7.52
N GLU A 544 37.04 40.99 8.10
CA GLU A 544 36.84 39.80 8.94
C GLU A 544 36.45 38.54 8.16
N ASP A 545 36.08 38.64 6.86
CA ASP A 545 35.77 37.45 6.05
C ASP A 545 37.06 36.67 5.72
N PRO A 546 37.14 35.36 6.07
CA PRO A 546 38.34 34.55 5.83
C PRO A 546 38.74 34.46 4.35
N TRP A 547 37.78 34.56 3.42
CA TRP A 547 38.06 34.50 1.98
C TRP A 547 38.65 35.80 1.44
N VAL A 548 38.24 36.95 2.00
CA VAL A 548 38.83 38.25 1.67
C VAL A 548 40.29 38.29 2.13
N ARG A 549 40.56 37.84 3.37
CA ARG A 549 41.94 37.67 3.87
C ARG A 549 42.78 36.71 3.03
N ALA A 550 42.21 35.56 2.63
CA ALA A 550 42.90 34.60 1.78
C ALA A 550 43.23 35.19 0.39
N ALA A 551 42.33 35.98 -0.19
CA ALA A 551 42.54 36.69 -1.45
C ALA A 551 43.66 37.73 -1.34
N GLU A 552 43.68 38.53 -0.28
CA GLU A 552 44.75 39.51 -0.03
C GLU A 552 46.13 38.85 0.13
N LEU A 553 46.19 37.71 0.82
CA LEU A 553 47.45 36.95 0.99
C LEU A 553 47.95 36.38 -0.34
N PHE A 554 47.04 36.00 -1.25
CA PHE A 554 47.39 35.46 -2.56
C PHE A 554 47.77 36.56 -3.57
N ALA A 555 47.13 37.73 -3.49
CA ALA A 555 47.39 38.87 -4.38
C ALA A 555 48.68 39.64 -4.05
N LYS A 556 49.20 39.52 -2.81
CA LYS A 556 50.49 40.11 -2.45
C LYS A 556 51.62 39.38 -3.19
N PRO A 557 52.52 40.09 -3.89
CA PRO A 557 53.67 39.46 -4.53
C PRO A 557 54.49 38.75 -3.46
N GLN A 558 54.59 37.42 -3.56
CA GLN A 558 55.47 36.67 -2.66
C GLN A 558 56.90 37.11 -2.93
N ARG A 559 57.50 37.81 -1.96
CA ARG A 559 58.93 38.10 -2.00
C ARG A 559 59.66 36.76 -2.13
N PRO A 560 60.57 36.59 -3.11
CA PRO A 560 61.30 35.35 -3.24
C PRO A 560 61.97 35.05 -1.90
N ALA A 561 61.78 33.82 -1.40
CA ALA A 561 62.43 33.38 -0.18
C ALA A 561 63.93 33.59 -0.36
N LYS A 562 64.54 34.40 0.53
CA LYS A 562 66.00 34.48 0.64
C LYS A 562 66.50 33.07 0.96
N VAL A 563 66.95 32.35 -0.06
CA VAL A 563 67.76 31.15 0.12
C VAL A 563 69.03 31.63 0.81
N GLY A 564 69.11 31.39 2.12
CA GLY A 564 70.28 31.70 2.91
C GLY A 564 71.47 30.95 2.35
N GLY A 565 72.51 31.68 1.94
CA GLY A 565 73.79 31.11 1.61
C GLY A 565 74.34 30.37 2.83
N ALA A 566 74.55 29.06 2.68
CA ALA A 566 75.41 28.31 3.57
C ALA A 566 76.86 28.78 3.34
N LYS A 567 77.51 29.23 4.41
CA LYS A 567 78.96 29.25 4.52
C LYS A 567 79.42 27.93 5.13
#